data_AF-A0AAF0EB02-F1
#
_entry.id   AF-A0AAF0EB02-F1
#
_cell.length_a   1.000
_cell.length_b   1.000
_cell.length_c   1.000
_cell.angle_alpha   90.00
_cell.angle_beta   90.00
_cell.angle_gamma   90.00
#
_symmetry.space_group_name_H-M   'P 1'
#
loop_
_entity.id
_entity.type
_entity.pdbx_description
1 polymer ?
#
loop_
_entity_poly.entity_id
_entity_poly.type
_entity_poly.pdbx_seq_one_letter_code
_entity_poly.pdbx_strand_id
1 'polypeptide(L)'
;MTQTDIATFANGCFWGTEHIYRKYFSGKGLLDVKVGFIGGNKDYPNPSYRDVCTGKTGHAEAAQVSFDPTQVSYAELVEFFYRTHDPTQVNGQGPDIGTQYRSALFPHTDEQEATARRVTEEVQAKHFQPKGSRIVTQIERRPVDDFFVAEEYHQAYLINNPSGYHCPTHRLWWPRPVPYTFAVDVCDRPPAGGRHRTWYVGVPNVASCCTVVSIAGVLILSVFGWGFTHNWEAFMGSTEDPEDGVAAGMTCYGAAFVYLLFIVFCMCQVGVNRRYQRIQI
;
A
#
# COMPACT_ATOMS: atom_id res chain seq x y z
N MET A 1 -2.87 -8.67 -33.08
CA MET A 1 -3.42 -9.59 -32.07
C MET A 1 -2.68 -9.29 -30.78
N THR A 2 -3.36 -8.97 -29.70
CA THR A 2 -2.74 -8.81 -28.39
C THR A 2 -2.26 -10.18 -27.94
N GLN A 3 -0.97 -10.33 -27.64
CA GLN A 3 -0.47 -11.54 -27.01
C GLN A 3 -1.08 -11.61 -25.60
N THR A 4 -1.45 -12.80 -25.15
CA THR A 4 -2.07 -12.98 -23.83
C THR A 4 -1.34 -14.09 -23.11
N ASP A 5 -0.83 -13.76 -21.93
CA ASP A 5 -0.32 -14.72 -20.95
C ASP A 5 -1.14 -14.59 -19.66
N ILE A 6 -1.14 -15.64 -18.84
CA ILE A 6 -1.95 -15.75 -17.63
C ILE A 6 -1.02 -16.01 -16.45
N ALA A 7 -1.32 -15.37 -15.32
CA ALA A 7 -0.59 -15.55 -14.06
C ALA A 7 -1.56 -15.59 -12.89
N THR A 8 -1.36 -16.51 -11.94
CA THR A 8 -2.28 -16.65 -10.79
C THR A 8 -1.55 -16.38 -9.47
N PHE A 9 -2.11 -15.46 -8.69
CA PHE A 9 -1.50 -14.91 -7.46
C PHE A 9 -2.46 -15.04 -6.26
N ALA A 10 -1.98 -15.58 -5.15
CA ALA A 10 -2.70 -15.62 -3.87
C ALA A 10 -1.93 -14.87 -2.78
N ASN A 11 -2.54 -13.86 -2.19
CA ASN A 11 -1.90 -13.00 -1.19
C ASN A 11 -2.93 -12.42 -0.20
N GLY A 12 -3.79 -13.27 0.34
CA GLY A 12 -4.86 -12.87 1.27
C GLY A 12 -6.21 -12.72 0.58
N CYS A 13 -7.04 -11.81 1.10
CA CYS A 13 -8.36 -11.55 0.55
C CYS A 13 -8.27 -11.14 -0.94
N PHE A 14 -8.84 -11.95 -1.83
CA PHE A 14 -8.72 -11.74 -3.28
C PHE A 14 -9.36 -10.43 -3.79
N TRP A 15 -10.24 -9.79 -3.00
CA TRP A 15 -10.85 -8.50 -3.33
C TRP A 15 -9.79 -7.41 -3.37
N GLY A 16 -8.89 -7.39 -2.37
CA GLY A 16 -7.78 -6.46 -2.32
C GLY A 16 -6.74 -6.76 -3.39
N THR A 17 -6.47 -8.03 -3.66
CA THR A 17 -5.59 -8.47 -4.75
C THR A 17 -6.07 -7.95 -6.10
N GLU A 18 -7.31 -8.25 -6.48
CA GLU A 18 -7.90 -7.77 -7.73
C GLU A 18 -7.86 -6.25 -7.82
N HIS A 19 -8.31 -5.57 -6.77
CA HIS A 19 -8.37 -4.11 -6.73
C HIS A 19 -7.00 -3.48 -6.98
N ILE A 20 -5.95 -4.00 -6.36
CA ILE A 20 -4.59 -3.49 -6.49
C ILE A 20 -4.04 -3.73 -7.91
N TYR A 21 -4.20 -4.92 -8.49
CA TYR A 21 -3.73 -5.15 -9.86
C TYR A 21 -4.46 -4.24 -10.86
N ARG A 22 -5.79 -4.12 -10.76
CA ARG A 22 -6.58 -3.21 -11.60
C ARG A 22 -6.13 -1.76 -11.43
N LYS A 23 -5.93 -1.30 -10.19
CA LYS A 23 -5.52 0.08 -9.90
C LYS A 23 -4.16 0.45 -10.50
N TYR A 24 -3.19 -0.46 -10.49
CA TYR A 24 -1.82 -0.13 -10.90
C TYR A 24 -1.48 -0.48 -12.35
N PHE A 25 -2.13 -1.51 -12.92
CA PHE A 25 -1.83 -2.02 -14.27
C PHE A 25 -2.93 -1.79 -15.31
N SER A 26 -4.10 -1.24 -14.95
CA SER A 26 -5.07 -0.81 -15.96
C SER A 26 -4.43 0.18 -16.94
N GLY A 27 -4.52 -0.14 -18.25
CA GLY A 27 -3.85 0.62 -19.31
C GLY A 27 -2.34 0.44 -19.40
N LYS A 28 -1.76 -0.53 -18.69
CA LYS A 28 -0.31 -0.84 -18.69
C LYS A 28 -0.06 -2.34 -18.86
N GLY A 29 -0.73 -2.94 -19.85
CA GLY A 29 -0.61 -4.37 -20.16
C GLY A 29 -1.58 -5.30 -19.42
N LEU A 30 -2.34 -4.84 -18.42
CA LEU A 30 -3.41 -5.66 -17.84
C LEU A 30 -4.59 -5.78 -18.80
N LEU A 31 -5.00 -7.02 -19.09
CA LEU A 31 -6.15 -7.32 -19.95
C LEU A 31 -7.40 -7.62 -19.10
N ASP A 32 -7.29 -8.53 -18.14
CA ASP A 32 -8.37 -8.82 -17.18
C ASP A 32 -7.83 -9.42 -15.87
N VAL A 33 -8.66 -9.42 -14.83
CA VAL A 33 -8.43 -10.11 -13.56
C VAL A 33 -9.70 -10.83 -13.14
N LYS A 34 -9.61 -12.13 -12.85
CA LYS A 34 -10.70 -12.90 -12.25
C LYS A 34 -10.29 -13.38 -10.87
N VAL A 35 -11.19 -13.26 -9.90
CA VAL A 35 -10.96 -13.82 -8.55
C VAL A 35 -11.57 -15.22 -8.45
N GLY A 36 -10.94 -16.07 -7.65
CA GLY A 36 -11.29 -17.48 -7.60
C GLY A 36 -10.46 -18.28 -6.60
N PHE A 37 -10.51 -19.59 -6.76
CA PHE A 37 -9.95 -20.58 -5.85
C PHE A 37 -9.01 -21.52 -6.61
N ILE A 38 -7.83 -21.82 -6.04
CA ILE A 38 -6.83 -22.71 -6.64
C ILE A 38 -5.95 -23.36 -5.57
N GLY A 39 -5.32 -24.49 -5.92
CA GLY A 39 -4.31 -25.14 -5.07
C GLY A 39 -4.91 -25.96 -3.93
N GLY A 40 -6.22 -26.23 -3.96
CA GLY A 40 -6.90 -27.10 -3.01
C GLY A 40 -6.84 -28.59 -3.34
N ASN A 41 -7.57 -29.37 -2.55
CA ASN A 41 -7.64 -30.82 -2.69
C ASN A 41 -8.58 -31.24 -3.84
N LYS A 42 -8.40 -32.45 -4.35
CA LYS A 42 -9.19 -33.00 -5.46
C LYS A 42 -10.62 -33.43 -5.08
N ASP A 43 -10.91 -33.56 -3.78
CA ASP A 43 -12.23 -33.89 -3.25
C ASP A 43 -13.19 -32.69 -3.34
N TYR A 44 -12.67 -31.47 -3.54
CA TYR A 44 -13.45 -30.25 -3.80
C TYR A 44 -13.13 -29.69 -5.20
N PRO A 45 -13.62 -30.34 -6.29
CA PRO A 45 -13.31 -29.98 -7.67
C PRO A 45 -14.11 -28.78 -8.21
N ASN A 46 -14.94 -28.13 -7.40
CA ASN A 46 -15.59 -26.87 -7.70
C ASN A 46 -16.09 -26.23 -6.40
N PRO A 47 -15.17 -25.70 -5.56
CA PRO A 47 -15.52 -25.22 -4.23
C PRO A 47 -16.34 -23.92 -4.32
N SER A 48 -17.40 -23.80 -3.52
CA SER A 48 -18.03 -22.50 -3.29
C SER A 48 -17.20 -21.65 -2.33
N TYR A 49 -17.42 -20.34 -2.30
CA TYR A 49 -16.81 -19.47 -1.28
C TYR A 49 -17.05 -20.01 0.14
N ARG A 50 -18.26 -20.49 0.40
CA ARG A 50 -18.63 -21.07 1.70
C ARG A 50 -17.82 -22.31 2.04
N ASP A 51 -17.51 -23.16 1.07
CA ASP A 51 -16.66 -24.34 1.28
C ASP A 51 -15.23 -23.92 1.63
N VAL A 52 -14.68 -22.94 0.89
CA VAL A 52 -13.33 -22.41 1.13
C VAL A 52 -13.22 -21.74 2.50
N CYS A 53 -14.23 -21.00 2.94
CA CYS A 53 -14.27 -20.40 4.28
C CYS A 53 -14.17 -21.42 5.43
N THR A 54 -14.50 -22.71 5.19
CA THR A 54 -14.31 -23.76 6.21
C THR A 54 -12.84 -24.11 6.47
N GLY A 55 -11.93 -23.72 5.56
CA GLY A 55 -10.51 -24.07 5.59
C GLY A 55 -10.20 -25.53 5.24
N LYS A 56 -11.22 -26.38 5.02
CA LYS A 56 -11.05 -27.83 4.77
C LYS A 56 -10.66 -28.17 3.34
N THR A 57 -10.96 -27.28 2.40
CA THR A 57 -10.75 -27.55 0.97
C THR A 57 -9.30 -27.43 0.55
N GLY A 58 -8.49 -26.68 1.31
CA GLY A 58 -7.09 -26.38 0.98
C GLY A 58 -6.91 -25.33 -0.12
N HIS A 59 -7.98 -24.87 -0.75
CA HIS A 59 -7.91 -23.83 -1.80
C HIS A 59 -7.45 -22.50 -1.22
N ALA A 60 -6.63 -21.76 -1.97
CA ALA A 60 -6.30 -20.37 -1.73
C ALA A 60 -7.28 -19.46 -2.46
N GLU A 61 -7.64 -18.33 -1.84
CA GLU A 61 -8.18 -17.18 -2.55
C GLU A 61 -7.09 -16.59 -3.44
N ALA A 62 -7.37 -16.49 -4.73
CA ALA A 62 -6.40 -16.04 -5.72
C ALA A 62 -7.04 -15.14 -6.78
N ALA A 63 -6.19 -14.36 -7.43
CA ALA A 63 -6.51 -13.59 -8.62
C ALA A 63 -5.76 -14.17 -9.82
N GLN A 64 -6.50 -14.60 -10.84
CA GLN A 64 -5.97 -14.96 -12.15
C GLN A 64 -5.93 -13.72 -13.03
N VAL A 65 -4.73 -13.31 -13.40
CA VAL A 65 -4.40 -12.09 -14.12
C VAL A 65 -4.06 -12.44 -15.57
N SER A 66 -4.85 -11.95 -16.51
CA SER A 66 -4.54 -12.00 -17.94
C SER A 66 -3.83 -10.72 -18.35
N PHE A 67 -2.67 -10.82 -18.99
CA PHE A 67 -1.84 -9.68 -19.33
C PHE A 67 -1.19 -9.81 -20.71
N ASP A 68 -0.78 -8.68 -21.26
CA ASP A 68 -0.01 -8.58 -22.49
C ASP A 68 1.49 -8.61 -22.17
N PRO A 69 2.20 -9.72 -22.45
CA PRO A 69 3.62 -9.87 -22.11
C PRO A 69 4.53 -8.88 -22.87
N THR A 70 4.03 -8.23 -23.93
CA THR A 70 4.77 -7.18 -24.64
C THR A 70 4.78 -5.84 -23.90
N GLN A 71 3.86 -5.65 -22.94
CA GLN A 71 3.71 -4.42 -22.16
C GLN A 71 4.12 -4.58 -20.70
N VAL A 72 3.87 -5.74 -20.09
CA VAL A 72 4.26 -6.06 -18.71
C VAL A 72 4.77 -7.49 -18.64
N SER A 73 5.94 -7.68 -18.04
CA SER A 73 6.51 -9.00 -17.85
C SER A 73 5.94 -9.72 -16.64
N TYR A 74 5.94 -11.06 -16.68
CA TYR A 74 5.60 -11.89 -15.52
C TYR A 74 6.48 -11.56 -14.30
N ALA A 75 7.76 -11.28 -14.50
CA ALA A 75 8.68 -10.88 -13.43
C ALA A 75 8.23 -9.60 -12.71
N GLU A 76 7.74 -8.60 -13.44
CA GLU A 76 7.20 -7.37 -12.85
C GLU A 76 5.92 -7.62 -12.06
N LEU A 77 5.06 -8.52 -12.52
CA LEU A 77 3.85 -8.91 -11.80
C LEU A 77 4.19 -9.67 -10.49
N VAL A 78 5.21 -10.52 -10.50
CA VAL A 78 5.71 -11.21 -9.30
C VAL A 78 6.40 -10.24 -8.33
N GLU A 79 7.22 -9.31 -8.81
CA GLU A 79 7.81 -8.29 -7.93
C GLU A 79 6.71 -7.43 -7.30
N PHE A 80 5.70 -7.07 -8.08
CA PHE A 80 4.56 -6.32 -7.59
C PHE A 80 3.72 -7.11 -6.58
N PHE A 81 3.52 -8.41 -6.78
CA PHE A 81 2.90 -9.29 -5.80
C PHE A 81 3.55 -9.14 -4.42
N TYR A 82 4.89 -9.23 -4.34
CA TYR A 82 5.62 -9.07 -3.09
C TYR A 82 5.51 -7.69 -2.45
N ARG A 83 5.22 -6.66 -3.23
CA ARG A 83 5.06 -5.28 -2.76
C ARG A 83 3.70 -5.02 -2.13
N THR A 84 2.75 -5.93 -2.26
CA THR A 84 1.33 -5.66 -2.01
C THR A 84 0.76 -6.39 -0.80
N HIS A 85 1.55 -7.19 -0.09
CA HIS A 85 1.12 -7.93 1.10
C HIS A 85 2.33 -8.24 1.99
N ASP A 86 2.12 -8.90 3.13
CA ASP A 86 3.17 -9.46 3.97
C ASP A 86 3.54 -10.89 3.53
N PRO A 87 4.60 -11.12 2.76
CA PRO A 87 4.96 -12.47 2.29
C PRO A 87 5.60 -13.35 3.38
N THR A 88 5.66 -12.90 4.63
CA THR A 88 6.29 -13.60 5.76
C THR A 88 5.27 -14.24 6.71
N GLN A 89 4.00 -13.85 6.59
CA GLN A 89 2.90 -14.40 7.37
C GLN A 89 2.44 -15.75 6.79
N VAL A 90 2.52 -16.79 7.60
CA VAL A 90 2.06 -18.15 7.25
C VAL A 90 0.54 -18.23 7.38
N ASN A 91 -0.15 -18.74 6.35
CA ASN A 91 -1.59 -18.99 6.35
C ASN A 91 -2.42 -17.80 6.84
N GLY A 92 -2.13 -16.62 6.32
CA GLY A 92 -2.91 -15.42 6.61
C GLY A 92 -2.34 -14.15 5.98
N GLN A 93 -3.17 -13.11 5.99
CA GLN A 93 -2.77 -11.73 5.73
C GLN A 93 -3.43 -10.75 6.68
N GLY A 94 -2.62 -10.10 7.51
CA GLY A 94 -3.12 -9.18 8.52
C GLY A 94 -4.16 -9.87 9.39
N PRO A 95 -5.40 -9.36 9.48
CA PRO A 95 -6.48 -9.97 10.25
C PRO A 95 -7.13 -11.19 9.57
N ASP A 96 -6.89 -11.42 8.28
CA ASP A 96 -7.48 -12.53 7.51
C ASP A 96 -6.63 -13.78 7.75
N ILE A 97 -7.06 -14.64 8.68
CA ILE A 97 -6.31 -15.83 9.11
C ILE A 97 -6.96 -17.11 8.56
N GLY A 98 -6.15 -17.96 7.93
CA GLY A 98 -6.58 -19.22 7.34
C GLY A 98 -5.71 -19.64 6.14
N THR A 99 -5.72 -20.94 5.82
CA THR A 99 -4.97 -21.50 4.68
C THR A 99 -5.43 -20.93 3.34
N GLN A 100 -6.67 -20.45 3.27
CA GLN A 100 -7.21 -19.77 2.10
C GLN A 100 -6.55 -18.40 1.85
N TYR A 101 -5.99 -17.76 2.87
CA TYR A 101 -5.35 -16.45 2.78
C TYR A 101 -3.82 -16.54 2.69
N ARG A 102 -3.27 -17.73 2.44
CA ARG A 102 -1.83 -17.94 2.34
C ARG A 102 -1.23 -17.15 1.17
N SER A 103 0.04 -16.77 1.32
CA SER A 103 0.84 -16.24 0.22
C SER A 103 1.27 -17.41 -0.69
N ALA A 104 0.84 -17.40 -1.95
CA ALA A 104 1.23 -18.39 -2.95
C ALA A 104 1.28 -17.80 -4.37
N LEU A 105 2.23 -18.29 -5.17
CA LEU A 105 2.35 -18.10 -6.60
C LEU A 105 1.98 -19.42 -7.28
N PHE A 106 1.14 -19.34 -8.31
CA PHE A 106 0.75 -20.50 -9.12
C PHE A 106 1.22 -20.33 -10.57
N PRO A 107 2.51 -20.59 -10.86
CA PRO A 107 3.03 -20.58 -12.22
C PRO A 107 2.31 -21.60 -13.11
N HIS A 108 2.11 -21.24 -14.38
CA HIS A 108 1.46 -22.11 -15.37
C HIS A 108 2.43 -22.75 -16.36
N THR A 109 3.67 -22.26 -16.44
CA THR A 109 4.76 -22.84 -17.26
C THR A 109 6.04 -23.00 -16.46
N ASP A 110 7.00 -23.74 -17.01
CA ASP A 110 8.33 -23.91 -16.39
C ASP A 110 9.09 -22.58 -16.34
N GLU A 111 8.93 -21.72 -17.34
CA GLU A 111 9.55 -20.39 -17.39
C GLU A 111 8.96 -19.46 -16.33
N GLN A 112 7.65 -19.52 -16.10
CA GLN A 112 7.00 -18.78 -15.02
C GLN A 112 7.48 -19.30 -13.66
N GLU A 113 7.65 -20.60 -13.48
CA GLU A 113 8.14 -21.16 -12.22
C GLU A 113 9.59 -20.71 -11.93
N ALA A 114 10.47 -20.82 -12.92
CA ALA A 114 11.85 -20.35 -12.81
C ALA A 114 11.91 -18.84 -12.52
N THR A 115 11.08 -18.05 -13.20
CA THR A 115 10.99 -16.61 -12.98
C THR A 115 10.47 -16.27 -11.59
N ALA A 116 9.43 -16.97 -11.12
CA ALA A 116 8.88 -16.77 -9.78
C ALA A 116 9.97 -17.02 -8.73
N ARG A 117 10.66 -18.16 -8.80
CA ARG A 117 11.74 -18.52 -7.86
C ARG A 117 12.85 -17.47 -7.83
N ARG A 118 13.33 -17.06 -9.01
CA ARG A 118 14.37 -16.03 -9.15
C ARG A 118 13.94 -14.70 -8.52
N VAL A 119 12.75 -14.20 -8.85
CA VAL A 119 12.25 -12.92 -8.32
C VAL A 119 12.04 -13.01 -6.81
N THR A 120 11.55 -14.15 -6.29
CA THR A 120 11.43 -14.38 -4.85
C THR A 120 12.78 -14.26 -4.14
N GLU A 121 13.84 -14.86 -4.70
CA GLU A 121 15.21 -14.77 -4.16
C GLU A 121 15.77 -13.35 -4.21
N GLU A 122 15.56 -12.64 -5.32
CA GLU A 122 15.95 -11.23 -5.47
C GLU A 122 15.26 -10.33 -4.45
N VAL A 123 13.95 -10.52 -4.25
CA VAL A 123 13.16 -9.77 -3.25
C VAL A 123 13.60 -10.13 -1.84
N GLN A 124 13.83 -11.42 -1.55
CA GLN A 124 14.33 -11.89 -0.26
C GLN A 124 15.65 -11.19 0.10
N ALA A 125 16.61 -11.17 -0.83
CA ALA A 125 17.90 -10.54 -0.63
C ALA A 125 17.80 -9.01 -0.45
N LYS A 126 16.95 -8.36 -1.24
CA LYS A 126 16.87 -6.89 -1.29
C LYS A 126 16.05 -6.27 -0.17
N HIS A 127 14.95 -6.91 0.22
CA HIS A 127 13.94 -6.31 1.10
C HIS A 127 13.84 -7.01 2.47
N PHE A 128 14.34 -8.24 2.58
CA PHE A 128 14.17 -9.07 3.76
C PHE A 128 15.50 -9.54 4.40
N GLN A 129 16.67 -9.08 3.92
CA GLN A 129 18.00 -9.29 4.54
C GLN A 129 18.69 -7.97 4.96
N PRO A 130 19.46 -7.94 6.09
CA PRO A 130 19.36 -8.78 7.27
C PRO A 130 18.22 -8.25 8.15
N LYS A 131 16.99 -8.67 7.89
CA LYS A 131 15.81 -8.24 8.65
C LYS A 131 14.85 -9.41 8.88
N GLY A 132 15.27 -10.38 9.69
CA GLY A 132 14.43 -11.25 10.54
C GLY A 132 13.23 -12.00 9.96
N SER A 133 12.95 -11.93 8.66
CA SER A 133 11.66 -12.33 8.12
C SER A 133 11.89 -13.06 6.80
N ARG A 134 11.77 -14.38 6.84
CA ARG A 134 11.89 -15.23 5.65
C ARG A 134 10.57 -15.16 4.88
N ILE A 135 10.65 -15.00 3.56
CA ILE A 135 9.48 -15.15 2.68
C ILE A 135 9.01 -16.60 2.76
N VAL A 136 7.72 -16.78 3.08
CA VAL A 136 7.05 -18.08 3.20
C VAL A 136 6.09 -18.35 2.03
N THR A 137 6.09 -17.49 1.01
CA THR A 137 5.30 -17.66 -0.20
C THR A 137 5.55 -19.02 -0.83
N GLN A 138 4.48 -19.78 -1.04
CA GLN A 138 4.53 -21.07 -1.72
C GLN A 138 4.61 -20.85 -3.22
N ILE A 139 5.41 -21.65 -3.93
CA ILE A 139 5.46 -21.66 -5.39
C ILE A 139 5.00 -23.03 -5.83
N GLU A 140 3.77 -23.11 -6.31
CA GLU A 140 3.10 -24.35 -6.69
C GLU A 140 2.73 -24.29 -8.18
N ARG A 141 3.47 -24.96 -9.05
CA ARG A 141 3.12 -24.99 -10.48
C ARG A 141 1.78 -25.71 -10.68
N ARG A 142 0.83 -25.04 -11.33
CA ARG A 142 -0.52 -25.56 -11.61
C ARG A 142 -0.92 -25.26 -13.06
N PRO A 143 -1.66 -26.16 -13.73
CA PRO A 143 -2.29 -25.85 -15.00
C PRO A 143 -3.19 -24.60 -14.90
N VAL A 144 -3.34 -23.86 -15.99
CA VAL A 144 -4.19 -22.65 -16.04
C VAL A 144 -5.65 -22.97 -15.69
N ASP A 145 -6.10 -24.17 -16.04
CA ASP A 145 -7.46 -24.70 -15.85
C ASP A 145 -7.72 -25.27 -14.43
N ASP A 146 -6.71 -25.32 -13.54
CA ASP A 146 -6.88 -25.69 -12.12
C ASP A 146 -7.43 -24.52 -11.27
N PHE A 147 -7.99 -23.48 -11.91
CA PHE A 147 -8.53 -22.29 -11.29
C PHE A 147 -10.06 -22.27 -11.37
N PHE A 148 -10.71 -22.19 -10.20
CA PHE A 148 -12.15 -22.13 -10.07
C PHE A 148 -12.60 -20.69 -9.87
N VAL A 149 -13.26 -20.11 -10.87
CA VAL A 149 -13.76 -18.74 -10.80
C VAL A 149 -14.78 -18.61 -9.66
N ALA A 150 -14.58 -17.64 -8.77
CA ALA A 150 -15.50 -17.37 -7.67
C ALA A 150 -16.81 -16.74 -8.19
N GLU A 151 -17.85 -16.78 -7.35
CA GLU A 151 -19.17 -16.27 -7.63
C GLU A 151 -19.12 -14.79 -8.10
N GLU A 152 -20.06 -14.41 -8.99
CA GLU A 152 -20.04 -13.10 -9.67
C GLU A 152 -19.99 -11.91 -8.70
N TYR A 153 -20.60 -12.02 -7.52
CA TYR A 153 -20.59 -10.95 -6.53
C TYR A 153 -19.21 -10.69 -5.91
N HIS A 154 -18.26 -11.63 -6.03
CA HIS A 154 -16.86 -11.40 -5.64
C HIS A 154 -16.05 -10.68 -6.71
N GLN A 155 -16.46 -10.74 -7.98
CA GLN A 155 -15.75 -10.11 -9.09
C GLN A 155 -15.89 -8.59 -9.01
N ALA A 156 -14.78 -7.87 -9.17
CA ALA A 156 -14.71 -6.42 -9.07
C ALA A 156 -15.34 -5.86 -7.78
N TYR A 157 -15.31 -6.63 -6.67
CA TYR A 157 -16.05 -6.31 -5.45
C TYR A 157 -15.75 -4.91 -4.91
N LEU A 158 -14.48 -4.52 -4.81
CA LEU A 158 -14.07 -3.19 -4.32
C LEU A 158 -14.26 -2.05 -5.32
N ILE A 159 -14.52 -2.37 -6.60
CA ILE A 159 -14.95 -1.38 -7.59
C ILE A 159 -16.44 -1.10 -7.41
N ASN A 160 -17.24 -2.15 -7.24
CA ASN A 160 -18.69 -2.06 -7.03
C ASN A 160 -19.05 -1.56 -5.62
N ASN A 161 -18.22 -1.86 -4.63
CA ASN A 161 -18.39 -1.50 -3.22
C ASN A 161 -17.12 -0.81 -2.69
N PRO A 162 -16.88 0.48 -3.01
CA PRO A 162 -15.66 1.18 -2.60
C PRO A 162 -15.45 1.26 -1.07
N SER A 163 -16.54 1.25 -0.30
CA SER A 163 -16.55 1.22 1.17
C SER A 163 -16.54 -0.19 1.76
N GLY A 164 -16.39 -1.22 0.93
CA GLY A 164 -16.25 -2.61 1.37
C GLY A 164 -14.99 -2.85 2.19
N TYR A 165 -14.81 -4.07 2.70
CA TYR A 165 -13.63 -4.41 3.48
C TYR A 165 -12.34 -4.31 2.64
N HIS A 166 -11.36 -3.55 3.15
CA HIS A 166 -10.01 -3.48 2.61
C HIS A 166 -9.05 -4.10 3.63
N CYS A 167 -8.32 -5.13 3.22
CA CYS A 167 -7.29 -5.69 4.08
C CYS A 167 -6.18 -4.64 4.34
N PRO A 168 -5.80 -4.35 5.59
CA PRO A 168 -4.79 -3.33 5.89
C PRO A 168 -3.41 -3.61 5.30
N THR A 169 -3.09 -4.88 4.99
CA THR A 169 -1.80 -5.27 4.40
C THR A 169 -1.74 -5.06 2.89
N HIS A 170 -2.90 -4.95 2.21
CA HIS A 170 -3.03 -4.64 0.79
C HIS A 170 -2.73 -3.17 0.50
N ARG A 171 -1.44 -2.85 0.44
CA ARG A 171 -0.89 -1.53 0.09
C ARG A 171 0.48 -1.70 -0.53
N LEU A 172 1.06 -0.65 -1.10
CA LEU A 172 2.46 -0.73 -1.55
C LEU A 172 3.41 -0.56 -0.37
N TRP A 173 4.18 -1.60 -0.05
CA TRP A 173 5.14 -1.62 1.05
C TRP A 173 6.43 -0.87 0.71
N TRP A 174 6.83 -0.88 -0.56
CA TRP A 174 7.91 -0.05 -1.09
C TRP A 174 7.58 0.46 -2.50
N PRO A 175 8.06 1.67 -2.87
CA PRO A 175 7.92 2.18 -4.23
C PRO A 175 8.72 1.31 -5.21
N ARG A 176 8.30 1.28 -6.47
CA ARG A 176 9.11 0.66 -7.53
C ARG A 176 10.44 1.44 -7.57
N PRO A 177 11.61 0.80 -7.64
CA PRO A 177 12.78 1.51 -8.12
C PRO A 177 12.37 2.20 -9.44
N VAL A 178 12.67 3.49 -9.58
CA VAL A 178 12.65 4.09 -10.93
C VAL A 178 13.47 3.18 -11.83
N PRO A 179 12.98 2.83 -13.04
CA PRO A 179 13.69 1.87 -13.88
C PRO A 179 15.11 2.35 -14.07
N TYR A 180 16.05 1.61 -13.49
CA TYR A 180 17.42 1.61 -13.95
C TYR A 180 17.29 1.05 -15.35
N THR A 181 17.37 1.91 -16.36
CA THR A 181 17.57 1.49 -17.74
C THR A 181 18.65 0.42 -17.73
N PHE A 182 18.35 -0.74 -18.29
CA PHE A 182 19.30 -1.82 -18.58
C PHE A 182 20.69 -1.23 -18.83
N ALA A 183 21.61 -1.46 -17.89
CA ALA A 183 23.03 -1.30 -18.16
C ALA A 183 23.39 -2.48 -19.07
N VAL A 184 23.13 -2.32 -20.37
CA VAL A 184 23.98 -2.94 -21.37
C VAL A 184 25.33 -2.24 -21.25
N ASP A 185 26.35 -3.01 -20.88
CA ASP A 185 27.75 -2.64 -21.03
C ASP A 185 28.01 -2.31 -22.50
N VAL A 186 27.85 -1.03 -22.83
CA VAL A 186 28.47 -0.43 -24.01
C VAL A 186 29.42 0.60 -23.44
N CYS A 187 30.71 0.24 -23.44
CA CYS A 187 31.80 1.19 -23.32
C CYS A 187 31.56 2.31 -24.34
N ASP A 188 31.10 3.48 -23.88
CA ASP A 188 31.35 4.74 -24.56
C ASP A 188 31.25 5.92 -23.59
N ARG A 189 32.23 6.82 -23.72
CA ARG A 189 32.44 8.02 -22.89
C ARG A 189 31.19 8.91 -22.77
N PRO A 190 31.00 9.62 -21.64
CA PRO A 190 29.97 10.64 -21.57
C PRO A 190 30.38 11.89 -22.37
N PRO A 191 29.50 12.49 -23.20
CA PRO A 191 29.67 13.88 -23.57
C PRO A 191 29.17 14.79 -22.44
N ALA A 192 29.83 15.93 -22.35
CA ALA A 192 29.74 16.90 -21.28
C ALA A 192 28.37 17.57 -21.13
N GLY A 193 28.03 17.87 -19.88
CA GLY A 193 27.32 19.10 -19.50
C GLY A 193 25.83 19.18 -19.85
N GLY A 194 24.97 18.77 -18.89
CA GLY A 194 23.54 19.09 -18.93
C GLY A 194 22.91 18.98 -17.54
N ARG A 195 22.76 20.10 -16.84
CA ARG A 195 22.00 20.18 -15.56
C ARG A 195 20.51 20.04 -15.86
N HIS A 196 19.97 18.82 -15.81
CA HIS A 196 18.52 18.62 -15.75
C HIS A 196 18.03 18.77 -14.30
N ARG A 197 17.36 19.89 -14.01
CA ARG A 197 16.56 20.05 -12.79
C ARG A 197 15.22 19.36 -13.02
N THR A 198 15.03 18.19 -12.41
CA THR A 198 13.73 17.55 -12.28
C THR A 198 12.94 18.23 -11.16
N TRP A 199 11.81 18.82 -11.52
CA TRP A 199 10.82 19.34 -10.59
C TRP A 199 10.06 18.15 -9.99
N TYR A 200 10.42 17.76 -8.76
CA TYR A 200 9.57 16.92 -7.93
C TYR A 200 8.35 17.74 -7.48
N VAL A 201 7.20 17.49 -8.09
CA VAL A 201 5.91 17.94 -7.55
C VAL A 201 5.61 17.02 -6.36
N GLY A 202 6.04 17.46 -5.18
CA GLY A 202 5.97 16.69 -3.95
C GLY A 202 4.54 16.43 -3.50
N VAL A 203 4.23 15.16 -3.24
CA VAL A 203 3.17 14.76 -2.31
C VAL A 203 3.48 15.46 -0.97
N PRO A 204 2.55 16.24 -0.38
CA PRO A 204 2.84 16.90 0.88
C PRO A 204 3.10 15.84 1.95
N ASN A 205 4.32 15.83 2.48
CA ASN A 205 4.71 15.07 3.66
C ASN A 205 3.58 15.15 4.69
N VAL A 206 3.21 14.05 5.33
CA VAL A 206 2.22 14.02 6.44
C VAL A 206 2.60 15.04 7.54
N ALA A 207 3.90 15.33 7.69
CA ALA A 207 4.43 16.38 8.57
C ALA A 207 4.04 17.84 8.17
N SER A 208 3.61 18.06 6.92
CA SER A 208 3.05 19.33 6.47
C SER A 208 1.62 19.54 6.97
N CYS A 209 0.83 18.47 7.12
CA CYS A 209 -0.56 18.57 7.54
C CYS A 209 -0.65 18.96 9.03
N CYS A 210 0.12 18.31 9.91
CA CYS A 210 0.13 18.65 11.33
C CYS A 210 0.67 20.06 11.62
N THR A 211 1.63 20.55 10.83
CA THR A 211 2.15 21.91 10.96
C THR A 211 1.07 22.94 10.60
N VAL A 212 0.33 22.71 9.51
CA VAL A 212 -0.77 23.59 9.07
C VAL A 212 -1.91 23.62 10.09
N VAL A 213 -2.32 22.45 10.60
CA VAL A 213 -3.36 22.36 11.65
C VAL A 213 -2.93 23.08 12.92
N SER A 214 -1.64 22.95 13.30
CA SER A 214 -1.13 23.60 14.51
C SER A 214 -1.02 25.12 14.37
N ILE A 215 -0.62 25.63 13.20
CA ILE A 215 -0.61 27.07 12.91
C ILE A 215 -2.02 27.63 12.98
N ALA A 216 -3.00 26.95 12.39
CA ALA A 216 -4.41 27.35 12.47
C ALA A 216 -4.90 27.37 13.92
N GLY A 217 -4.56 26.35 14.72
CA GLY A 217 -4.87 26.29 16.15
C GLY A 217 -4.31 27.47 16.93
N VAL A 218 -3.05 27.84 16.73
CA VAL A 218 -2.42 29.01 17.37
C VAL A 218 -3.16 30.30 17.02
N LEU A 219 -3.46 30.52 15.75
CA LEU A 219 -4.13 31.74 15.29
C LEU A 219 -5.53 31.88 15.90
N ILE A 220 -6.32 30.80 15.84
CA ILE A 220 -7.69 30.78 16.36
C ILE A 220 -7.69 31.03 17.87
N LEU A 221 -6.89 30.27 18.63
CA LEU A 221 -6.86 30.37 20.09
C LEU A 221 -6.30 31.71 20.58
N SER A 222 -5.38 32.33 19.83
CA SER A 222 -4.87 33.67 20.17
C SER A 222 -5.93 34.75 19.98
N VAL A 223 -6.77 34.64 18.95
CA VAL A 223 -7.91 35.54 18.72
C VAL A 223 -8.97 35.36 19.79
N PHE A 224 -9.32 34.12 20.15
CA PHE A 224 -10.25 33.85 21.25
C PHE A 224 -9.71 34.33 22.59
N GLY A 225 -8.43 34.08 22.89
CA GLY A 225 -7.78 34.58 24.12
C GLY A 225 -7.83 36.10 24.22
N TRP A 226 -7.61 36.80 23.10
CA TRP A 226 -7.73 38.26 23.05
C TRP A 226 -9.19 38.72 23.25
N GLY A 227 -10.14 38.05 22.61
CA GLY A 227 -11.57 38.31 22.79
C GLY A 227 -12.04 38.15 24.24
N PHE A 228 -11.64 37.05 24.90
CA PHE A 228 -11.96 36.80 26.30
C PHE A 228 -11.24 37.74 27.28
N THR A 229 -10.08 38.32 26.92
CA THR A 229 -9.38 39.27 27.82
C THR A 229 -9.82 40.72 27.65
N HIS A 230 -10.25 41.12 26.46
CA HIS A 230 -10.51 42.53 26.13
C HIS A 230 -11.97 42.83 25.77
N ASN A 231 -12.77 41.82 25.45
CA ASN A 231 -14.17 41.97 25.04
C ASN A 231 -15.06 40.89 25.69
N TRP A 232 -14.76 40.58 26.95
CA TRP A 232 -15.35 39.47 27.69
C TRP A 232 -16.86 39.57 27.86
N GLU A 233 -17.41 40.78 28.01
CA GLU A 233 -18.85 41.02 28.14
C GLU A 233 -19.63 40.51 26.91
N ALA A 234 -19.07 40.71 25.70
CA ALA A 234 -19.67 40.23 24.46
C ALA A 234 -19.55 38.71 24.27
N PHE A 235 -18.55 38.08 24.90
CA PHE A 235 -18.30 36.64 24.78
C PHE A 235 -19.01 35.81 25.85
N MET A 236 -19.14 36.33 27.07
CA MET A 236 -19.75 35.64 28.20
C MET A 236 -21.21 36.06 28.43
N GLY A 237 -21.65 37.19 27.87
CA GLY A 237 -23.03 37.65 27.98
C GLY A 237 -23.44 38.13 29.38
N SER A 238 -22.47 38.29 30.29
CA SER A 238 -22.66 38.84 31.63
C SER A 238 -21.50 39.78 31.99
N THR A 239 -21.79 40.76 32.84
CA THR A 239 -20.81 41.73 33.38
C THR A 239 -20.52 41.48 34.86
N GLU A 240 -21.00 40.36 35.41
CA GLU A 240 -21.03 40.12 36.85
C GLU A 240 -19.66 39.73 37.42
N ASP A 241 -18.77 39.15 36.60
CA ASP A 241 -17.41 38.77 37.01
C ASP A 241 -16.37 38.95 35.88
N PRO A 242 -15.58 40.05 35.87
CA PRO A 242 -14.53 40.27 34.89
C PRO A 242 -13.34 39.30 35.03
N GLU A 243 -13.13 38.71 36.22
CA GLU A 243 -11.99 37.81 36.45
C GLU A 243 -12.15 36.49 35.68
N ASP A 244 -13.39 36.03 35.51
CA ASP A 244 -13.73 34.83 34.72
C ASP A 244 -13.35 34.97 33.24
N GLY A 245 -13.51 36.17 32.67
CA GLY A 245 -13.12 36.45 31.28
C GLY A 245 -11.62 36.38 31.09
N VAL A 246 -10.87 36.99 32.03
CA VAL A 246 -9.40 36.94 32.04
C VAL A 246 -8.91 35.50 32.22
N ALA A 247 -9.51 34.73 33.13
CA ALA A 247 -9.18 33.32 33.35
C ALA A 247 -9.42 32.47 32.09
N ALA A 248 -10.58 32.63 31.43
CA ALA A 248 -10.88 31.96 30.17
C ALA A 248 -9.88 32.33 29.07
N GLY A 249 -9.52 33.60 28.96
CA GLY A 249 -8.49 34.08 28.03
C GLY A 249 -7.12 33.45 28.29
N MET A 250 -6.71 33.33 29.55
CA MET A 250 -5.46 32.66 29.95
C MET A 250 -5.43 31.18 29.57
N THR A 251 -6.56 30.46 29.67
CA THR A 251 -6.61 29.06 29.21
C THR A 251 -6.42 28.93 27.70
N CYS A 252 -7.00 29.84 26.92
CA CYS A 252 -6.84 29.89 25.47
C CYS A 252 -5.38 30.18 25.07
N TYR A 253 -4.70 31.10 25.75
CA TYR A 253 -3.27 31.35 25.54
C TYR A 253 -2.39 30.17 25.95
N GLY A 254 -2.72 29.49 27.06
CA GLY A 254 -2.06 28.26 27.48
C GLY A 254 -2.17 27.16 26.42
N ALA A 255 -3.36 26.97 25.84
CA ALA A 255 -3.57 26.04 24.74
C ALA A 255 -2.80 26.44 23.48
N ALA A 256 -2.79 27.73 23.11
CA ALA A 256 -2.01 28.23 21.97
C ALA A 256 -0.50 27.94 22.13
N PHE A 257 0.03 28.09 23.35
CA PHE A 257 1.42 27.77 23.66
C PHE A 257 1.75 26.27 23.45
N VAL A 258 0.84 25.36 23.82
CA VAL A 258 1.01 23.92 23.57
C VAL A 258 1.11 23.63 22.07
N TYR A 259 0.27 24.27 21.24
CA TYR A 259 0.36 24.14 19.78
C TYR A 259 1.68 24.70 19.21
N LEU A 260 2.23 25.78 19.77
CA LEU A 260 3.54 26.30 19.38
C LEU A 260 4.66 25.27 19.63
N LEU A 261 4.65 24.58 20.78
CA LEU A 261 5.61 23.51 21.07
C LEU A 261 5.46 22.34 20.08
N PHE A 262 4.22 22.02 19.70
CA PHE A 262 3.96 20.96 18.71
C PHE A 262 4.48 21.31 17.32
N ILE A 263 4.40 22.58 16.90
CA ILE A 263 5.01 23.06 15.65
C ILE A 263 6.52 22.81 15.64
N VAL A 264 7.23 23.13 16.74
CA VAL A 264 8.68 22.89 16.84
C VAL A 264 8.99 21.41 16.68
N PHE A 265 8.23 20.54 17.35
CA PHE A 265 8.39 19.09 17.23
C PHE A 265 8.18 18.61 15.78
N CYS A 266 7.11 19.06 15.10
CA CYS A 266 6.82 18.69 13.72
C CYS A 266 7.91 19.19 12.75
N MET A 267 8.45 20.39 12.97
CA MET A 267 9.55 20.93 12.15
C MET A 267 10.85 20.15 12.34
N CYS A 268 11.13 19.67 13.55
CA CYS A 268 12.23 18.74 13.81
C CYS A 268 12.07 17.42 13.03
N GLN A 269 10.85 16.86 12.99
CA GLN A 269 10.56 15.65 12.20
C GLN A 269 10.76 15.87 10.70
N VAL A 270 10.34 17.01 10.16
CA VAL A 270 10.62 17.39 8.76
C VAL A 270 12.14 17.46 8.51
N GLY A 271 12.89 18.04 9.45
CA GLY A 271 14.35 18.13 9.38
C GLY A 271 15.02 16.75 9.35
N VAL A 272 14.59 15.83 10.21
CA VAL A 272 15.07 14.44 10.24
C VAL A 272 14.73 13.72 8.94
N ASN A 273 13.51 13.83 8.44
CA ASN A 273 13.08 13.21 7.18
C ASN A 273 13.90 13.75 5.98
N ARG A 274 14.16 15.06 5.92
CA ARG A 274 15.01 15.68 4.90
C ARG A 274 16.48 15.23 4.99
N ARG A 275 16.99 14.92 6.19
CA ARG A 275 18.33 14.36 6.37
C ARG A 275 18.38 12.90 5.91
N TYR A 276 17.38 12.10 6.27
CA TYR A 276 17.24 10.71 5.83
C TYR A 276 17.20 10.62 4.30
N GLN A 277 16.40 11.47 3.64
CA GLN A 277 16.35 11.55 2.18
C GLN A 277 17.68 11.95 1.54
N ARG A 278 18.52 12.76 2.20
CA ARG A 278 19.86 13.13 1.70
C ARG A 278 20.92 12.04 1.84
N ILE A 279 20.76 11.11 2.78
CA ILE A 279 21.69 9.98 2.99
C ILE A 279 21.42 8.85 1.99
N GLN A 280 20.23 8.83 1.38
CA GLN A 280 19.80 7.82 0.40
C GLN A 280 20.12 8.20 -1.07
N ILE A 281 20.89 9.27 -1.30
CA ILE A 281 21.34 9.75 -2.63
C ILE A 281 22.85 9.59 -2.73
#